data_AF-A0A1X1QJA7-F1
#
_entry.id   AF-A0A1X1QJA7-F1
#
_cell.length_a   1.000
_cell.length_b   1.000
_cell.length_c   1.000
_cell.angle_alpha   90.00
_cell.angle_beta   90.00
_cell.angle_gamma   90.00
#
_symmetry.space_group_name_H-M   'P 1'
#
loop_
_entity.id
_entity.type
_entity.pdbx_description
1 polymer ?
#
loop_
_entity_poly.entity_id
_entity_poly.type
_entity_poly.pdbx_seq_one_letter_code
_entity_poly.pdbx_strand_id
1 'polypeptide(L)'
;MMRDRLNTLTDLVVRKNVATNTQNQALNALVFLYSKVLNRSLKNLHEARSRKELRTPVALSVKEVNKVWAKLQGTNILMVQLLYGGGLQVFELVRLRVQDIDFEYSQITVRDGKGNKDRVTPLAQKVIPSFLLQTGTDIRTIQGLLGHSDLQTTMIYTHVLKQGGRGVVSPLDRL
;
A
#
# COMPACT_ATOMS: atom_id res chain seq x y z
N MET A 1 -12.38 -21.69 37.41
CA MET A 1 -12.62 -21.94 35.96
C MET A 1 -12.48 -20.72 35.05
N MET A 2 -13.11 -19.56 35.30
CA MET A 2 -12.92 -18.34 34.45
C MET A 2 -11.68 -17.51 34.86
N ARG A 3 -11.31 -17.52 36.15
CA ARG A 3 -10.08 -16.89 36.69
C ARG A 3 -8.79 -17.60 36.22
N ASP A 4 -8.82 -18.92 36.04
CA ASP A 4 -7.64 -19.71 35.65
C ASP A 4 -7.15 -19.45 34.22
N ARG A 5 -8.06 -19.09 33.28
CA ARG A 5 -7.69 -18.84 31.88
C ARG A 5 -7.13 -17.44 31.65
N LEU A 6 -7.52 -16.45 32.45
CA LEU A 6 -6.85 -15.14 32.45
C LEU A 6 -5.41 -15.31 32.93
N ASN A 7 -5.20 -16.11 33.98
CA ASN A 7 -3.84 -16.44 34.45
C ASN A 7 -3.00 -17.07 33.35
N THR A 8 -3.52 -18.00 32.54
CA THR A 8 -2.72 -18.60 31.44
C THR A 8 -2.26 -17.60 30.37
N LEU A 9 -3.03 -16.54 30.12
CA LEU A 9 -2.65 -15.49 29.17
C LEU A 9 -1.64 -14.52 29.76
N THR A 10 -1.87 -14.11 31.00
CA THR A 10 -0.90 -13.32 31.76
C THR A 10 0.41 -14.11 31.90
N ASP A 11 0.35 -15.42 32.12
CA ASP A 11 1.52 -16.29 32.30
C ASP A 11 2.24 -16.56 30.97
N LEU A 12 1.54 -16.74 29.84
CA LEU A 12 2.16 -16.82 28.51
C LEU A 12 2.84 -15.50 28.11
N VAL A 13 2.23 -14.36 28.48
CA VAL A 13 2.68 -13.01 28.14
C VAL A 13 3.85 -12.55 29.02
N VAL A 14 3.79 -12.82 30.33
CA VAL A 14 4.84 -12.47 31.30
C VAL A 14 6.04 -13.41 31.18
N ARG A 15 5.84 -14.71 30.91
CA ARG A 15 6.97 -15.66 30.78
C ARG A 15 7.71 -15.58 29.44
N LYS A 16 7.08 -15.10 28.35
CA LYS A 16 7.71 -15.05 27.00
C LYS A 16 8.30 -13.70 26.59
N ASN A 17 8.28 -12.67 27.45
CA ASN A 17 8.87 -11.35 27.17
C ASN A 17 8.52 -10.79 25.77
N VAL A 18 7.27 -10.92 25.34
CA VAL A 18 6.82 -10.52 24.00
C VAL A 18 6.50 -9.03 23.93
N ALA A 19 6.71 -8.39 22.78
CA ALA A 19 6.44 -6.97 22.57
C ALA A 19 4.98 -6.59 22.86
N THR A 20 4.74 -5.41 23.44
CA THR A 20 3.42 -4.90 23.84
C THR A 20 2.35 -4.94 22.73
N ASN A 21 2.73 -4.71 21.47
CA ASN A 21 1.79 -4.81 20.34
C ASN A 21 1.33 -6.26 20.10
N THR A 22 2.23 -7.23 20.23
CA THR A 22 1.93 -8.66 20.10
C THR A 22 0.98 -9.11 21.22
N GLN A 23 1.20 -8.62 22.44
CA GLN A 23 0.30 -8.87 23.58
C GLN A 23 -1.10 -8.31 23.32
N ASN A 24 -1.18 -7.04 22.89
CA ASN A 24 -2.45 -6.39 22.58
C ASN A 24 -3.18 -7.06 21.40
N GLN A 25 -2.45 -7.55 20.39
CA GLN A 25 -3.03 -8.29 19.27
C GLN A 25 -3.58 -9.65 19.71
N ALA A 26 -2.85 -10.41 20.52
CA ALA A 26 -3.32 -11.67 21.10
C ALA A 26 -4.56 -11.45 21.98
N LEU A 27 -4.54 -10.43 22.84
CA LEU A 27 -5.68 -10.05 23.68
C LEU A 27 -6.91 -9.72 22.83
N ASN A 28 -6.76 -8.90 21.77
CA ASN A 28 -7.85 -8.57 20.86
C ASN A 28 -8.40 -9.79 20.12
N ALA A 29 -7.52 -10.73 19.70
CA ALA A 29 -7.94 -11.97 19.05
C ALA A 29 -8.79 -12.86 19.99
N LEU A 30 -8.44 -12.90 21.28
CA LEU A 30 -9.18 -13.65 22.29
C LEU A 30 -10.52 -12.99 22.64
N VAL A 31 -10.53 -11.66 22.80
CA VAL A 31 -11.77 -10.90 22.97
C VAL A 31 -12.69 -11.16 21.77
N PHE A 32 -12.16 -11.14 20.55
CA PHE A 32 -12.91 -11.46 19.33
C PHE A 32 -13.46 -12.90 19.35
N LEU A 33 -12.62 -13.91 19.61
CA LEU A 33 -13.03 -15.31 19.66
C LEU A 33 -14.20 -15.52 20.64
N TYR A 34 -14.07 -15.03 21.87
CA TYR A 34 -15.11 -15.26 22.87
C TYR A 34 -16.38 -14.45 22.60
N SER A 35 -16.24 -13.18 22.19
CA SER A 35 -17.40 -12.31 21.99
C SER A 35 -18.15 -12.56 20.67
N LYS A 36 -17.45 -12.89 19.59
CA LYS A 36 -18.02 -13.01 18.23
C LYS A 36 -18.18 -14.44 17.75
N VAL A 37 -17.38 -15.39 18.23
CA VAL A 37 -17.49 -16.80 17.81
C VAL A 37 -18.20 -17.63 18.86
N LEU A 38 -17.84 -17.48 20.14
CA LEU A 38 -18.39 -18.30 21.23
C LEU A 38 -19.61 -17.67 21.93
N ASN A 39 -20.02 -16.45 21.54
CA ASN A 39 -21.12 -15.68 22.16
C ASN A 39 -21.05 -15.61 23.69
N ARG A 40 -19.84 -15.48 24.25
CA ARG A 40 -19.58 -15.36 25.69
C ARG A 40 -18.97 -14.01 26.01
N SER A 41 -19.51 -13.33 27.02
CA SER A 41 -18.94 -12.07 27.53
C SER A 41 -17.75 -12.37 28.44
N LEU A 42 -16.57 -11.87 28.08
CA LEU A 42 -15.41 -11.84 28.97
C LEU A 42 -15.43 -10.50 29.73
N LYS A 43 -15.84 -10.53 31.00
CA LYS A 43 -15.75 -9.36 31.89
C LYS A 43 -14.28 -9.15 32.32
N ASN A 44 -13.85 -7.89 32.42
CA ASN A 44 -12.59 -7.43 33.05
C ASN A 44 -11.26 -7.67 32.31
N LEU A 45 -11.25 -7.91 30.99
CA LEU A 45 -9.98 -8.04 30.23
C LEU A 45 -9.30 -6.71 29.87
N HIS A 46 -9.99 -5.59 30.06
CA HIS A 46 -9.45 -4.26 29.76
C HIS A 46 -8.30 -3.87 30.71
N GLU A 47 -8.26 -4.46 31.90
CA GLU A 47 -7.23 -4.22 32.93
C GLU A 47 -5.89 -4.90 32.58
N ALA A 48 -5.90 -5.95 31.75
CA ALA A 48 -4.69 -6.64 31.32
C ALA A 48 -3.98 -5.97 30.13
N ARG A 49 -4.46 -4.79 29.67
CA ARG A 49 -3.82 -4.06 28.58
C ARG A 49 -2.48 -3.50 29.04
N SER A 50 -1.42 -3.93 28.36
CA SER A 50 -0.08 -3.41 28.59
C SER A 50 0.03 -2.00 28.01
N ARG A 51 0.46 -1.03 28.85
CA ARG A 51 0.59 0.38 28.47
C ARG A 51 1.73 0.52 27.46
N LYS A 52 1.40 1.05 26.28
CA LYS A 52 2.38 1.32 25.23
C LYS A 52 3.10 2.63 25.53
N GLU A 53 4.43 2.61 25.62
CA GLU A 53 5.22 3.83 25.54
C GLU A 53 5.02 4.45 24.14
N LEU A 54 4.56 5.70 24.10
CA LEU A 54 4.40 6.46 22.87
C LEU A 54 5.80 6.81 22.33
N ARG A 55 6.31 5.99 21.42
CA ARG A 55 7.49 6.38 20.64
C ARG A 55 7.04 7.44 19.63
N THR A 56 7.77 8.55 19.60
CA THR A 56 7.59 9.55 18.54
C THR A 56 7.82 8.86 17.19
N PRO A 57 6.86 8.96 16.24
CA PRO A 57 7.06 8.39 14.93
C PRO A 57 8.23 9.10 14.25
N VAL A 58 9.21 8.33 13.77
CA VAL A 58 10.33 8.88 12.99
C VAL A 58 9.78 9.22 11.62
N ALA A 59 9.63 10.52 11.34
CA ALA A 59 9.27 11.03 10.02
C ALA A 59 10.54 11.34 9.23
N LEU A 60 10.56 10.97 7.95
CA LEU A 60 11.67 11.32 7.05
C LEU A 60 11.62 12.82 6.74
N SER A 61 12.78 13.48 6.78
CA SER A 61 12.93 14.84 6.29
C SER A 61 12.80 14.89 4.75
N VAL A 62 12.46 16.06 4.21
CA VAL A 62 12.40 16.27 2.74
C VAL A 62 13.71 15.87 2.06
N LYS A 63 14.86 16.11 2.70
CA LYS A 63 16.17 15.71 2.19
C LYS A 63 16.34 14.19 2.10
N GLU A 64 15.88 13.46 3.11
CA GLU A 64 15.92 11.99 3.12
C GLU A 64 14.95 11.39 2.11
N VAL A 65 13.74 11.97 1.99
CA VAL A 65 12.78 11.59 0.97
C VAL A 65 13.39 11.74 -0.42
N ASN A 66 14.05 12.87 -0.71
CA ASN A 66 14.73 13.08 -1.99
C ASN A 66 15.86 12.07 -2.24
N LYS A 67 16.61 11.69 -1.21
CA LYS A 67 17.64 10.63 -1.32
C LYS A 67 17.04 9.28 -1.68
N VAL A 68 15.91 8.93 -1.07
CA VAL A 68 15.17 7.71 -1.40
C VAL A 68 14.64 7.79 -2.83
N TRP A 69 13.99 8.91 -3.18
CA TRP A 69 13.41 9.14 -4.50
C TRP A 69 14.43 9.00 -5.63
N ALA A 70 15.65 9.50 -5.43
CA ALA A 70 16.75 9.38 -6.41
C ALA A 70 17.21 7.93 -6.65
N LYS A 71 16.88 6.99 -5.76
CA LYS A 71 17.20 5.57 -5.89
C LYS A 71 16.03 4.73 -6.40
N LEU A 72 14.81 5.27 -6.39
CA LEU A 72 13.63 4.59 -6.91
C LEU A 72 13.64 4.61 -8.43
N GLN A 73 13.36 3.45 -9.03
CA GLN A 73 13.34 3.27 -10.48
C GLN A 73 12.26 2.25 -10.85
N GLY A 74 11.77 2.32 -12.09
CA GLY A 74 10.80 1.36 -12.62
C GLY A 74 9.45 1.38 -11.89
N THR A 75 8.85 0.21 -11.67
CA THR A 75 7.57 0.08 -10.96
C THR A 75 7.60 0.69 -9.55
N ASN A 76 8.74 0.67 -8.86
CA ASN A 76 8.84 1.16 -7.49
C ASN A 76 8.62 2.67 -7.39
N ILE A 77 9.06 3.46 -8.38
CA ILE A 77 8.81 4.91 -8.39
C ILE A 77 7.33 5.19 -8.63
N LEU A 78 6.69 4.42 -9.52
CA LEU A 78 5.26 4.51 -9.79
C LEU A 78 4.41 4.16 -8.55
N MET A 79 4.79 3.09 -7.83
CA MET A 79 4.14 2.71 -6.57
C MET A 79 4.19 3.83 -5.55
N VAL A 80 5.37 4.44 -5.33
CA VAL A 80 5.53 5.53 -4.37
C VAL A 80 4.77 6.79 -4.80
N GLN A 81 4.73 7.09 -6.11
CA GLN A 81 3.93 8.17 -6.66
C GLN A 81 2.42 7.97 -6.44
N LEU A 82 1.91 6.74 -6.58
CA LEU A 82 0.51 6.42 -6.34
C LEU A 82 0.17 6.44 -4.84
N LEU A 83 1.05 5.92 -3.97
CA LEU A 83 0.87 5.97 -2.52
C LEU A 83 0.83 7.42 -2.01
N TYR A 84 1.79 8.24 -2.44
CA TYR A 84 1.92 9.62 -1.96
C TYR A 84 0.93 10.56 -2.65
N GLY A 85 0.77 10.45 -3.97
CA GLY A 85 -0.10 11.32 -4.76
C GLY A 85 -1.59 11.00 -4.63
N GLY A 86 -1.93 9.72 -4.39
CA GLY A 86 -3.30 9.26 -4.23
C GLY A 86 -3.68 8.87 -2.81
N GLY A 87 -2.80 9.05 -1.81
CA GLY A 87 -3.09 8.70 -0.42
C GLY A 87 -3.51 7.23 -0.22
N LEU A 88 -3.00 6.34 -1.08
CA LEU A 88 -3.34 4.92 -1.03
C LEU A 88 -2.62 4.24 0.13
N GLN A 89 -3.28 3.27 0.75
CA GLN A 89 -2.62 2.32 1.63
C GLN A 89 -1.89 1.27 0.79
N VAL A 90 -0.83 0.69 1.34
CA VAL A 90 0.01 -0.31 0.62
C VAL A 90 -0.83 -1.45 0.05
N PHE A 91 -1.79 -1.98 0.82
CA PHE A 91 -2.66 -3.06 0.34
C PHE A 91 -3.68 -2.63 -0.70
N GLU A 92 -4.11 -1.36 -0.68
CA GLU A 92 -5.02 -0.81 -1.69
C GLU A 92 -4.28 -0.64 -3.02
N LEU A 93 -3.04 -0.16 -2.98
CA LEU A 93 -2.17 -0.09 -4.15
C LEU A 93 -1.91 -1.48 -4.74
N VAL A 94 -1.54 -2.45 -3.92
CA VAL A 94 -1.21 -3.82 -4.40
C VAL A 94 -2.41 -4.50 -5.06
N ARG A 95 -3.64 -4.14 -4.66
CA ARG A 95 -4.88 -4.68 -5.23
C ARG A 95 -5.48 -3.79 -6.33
N LEU A 96 -4.87 -2.65 -6.61
CA LEU A 96 -5.40 -1.70 -7.59
C LEU A 96 -5.44 -2.33 -8.98
N ARG A 97 -6.59 -2.24 -9.63
CA ARG A 97 -6.77 -2.70 -11.02
C ARG A 97 -6.87 -1.50 -11.94
N VAL A 98 -6.51 -1.70 -13.22
CA VAL A 98 -6.61 -0.65 -14.24
C VAL A 98 -8.04 -0.11 -14.36
N GLN A 99 -9.06 -0.97 -14.23
CA GLN A 99 -10.48 -0.59 -14.28
C GLN A 99 -10.95 0.31 -13.13
N ASP A 100 -10.20 0.35 -12.02
CA ASP A 100 -10.53 1.18 -10.88
C ASP A 100 -9.98 2.62 -11.03
N ILE A 101 -9.34 2.92 -12.17
CA ILE A 101 -8.79 4.23 -12.48
C ILE A 101 -9.64 4.93 -13.53
N ASP A 102 -10.08 6.13 -13.19
CA ASP A 102 -10.77 7.05 -14.07
C ASP A 102 -9.79 8.15 -14.51
N PHE A 103 -9.36 8.09 -15.78
CA PHE A 103 -8.40 9.05 -16.32
C PHE A 103 -9.06 10.40 -16.68
N GLU A 104 -10.35 10.42 -17.01
CA GLU A 104 -11.08 11.63 -17.39
C GLU A 104 -11.26 12.53 -16.16
N TYR A 105 -11.70 11.95 -15.05
CA TYR A 105 -11.88 12.67 -13.80
C TYR A 105 -10.62 12.67 -12.91
N SER A 106 -9.54 12.03 -13.35
CA SER A 106 -8.29 11.89 -12.58
C SER A 106 -8.54 11.33 -11.17
N GLN A 107 -9.19 10.18 -11.10
CA GLN A 107 -9.64 9.56 -9.85
C GLN A 107 -9.29 8.07 -9.79
N ILE A 108 -9.10 7.58 -8.57
CA ILE A 108 -8.91 6.17 -8.25
C ILE A 108 -10.03 5.74 -7.33
N THR A 109 -10.75 4.69 -7.72
CA THR A 109 -11.74 4.03 -6.89
C THR A 109 -11.07 2.96 -6.04
N VAL A 110 -10.95 3.20 -4.74
CA VAL A 110 -10.44 2.21 -3.79
C VAL A 110 -11.60 1.32 -3.36
N ARG A 111 -11.52 0.05 -3.73
CA ARG A 111 -12.47 -0.99 -3.33
C ARG A 111 -12.10 -1.59 -1.98
N ASP A 112 -13.10 -2.03 -1.22
CA ASP A 112 -12.91 -2.74 0.06
C ASP A 112 -12.04 -1.97 1.07
N GLY A 113 -12.17 -0.65 1.09
CA GLY A 113 -11.49 0.22 2.05
C GLY A 113 -11.88 -0.09 3.49
N LYS A 114 -11.17 0.49 4.46
CA LYS A 114 -11.40 0.26 5.90
C LYS A 114 -12.90 0.33 6.26
N GLY A 115 -13.43 -0.80 6.74
CA GLY A 115 -14.86 -0.95 7.05
C GLY A 115 -15.73 -1.46 5.89
N ASN A 116 -15.13 -2.07 4.86
CA ASN A 116 -15.79 -2.52 3.62
C ASN A 116 -16.54 -1.39 2.91
N LYS A 117 -15.91 -0.21 2.83
CA LYS A 117 -16.47 0.93 2.11
C LYS A 117 -15.57 1.32 0.96
N ASP A 118 -16.17 1.46 -0.20
CA ASP A 118 -15.53 2.06 -1.35
C ASP A 118 -15.31 3.55 -1.11
N ARG A 119 -14.21 4.08 -1.63
CA ARG A 119 -13.96 5.51 -1.65
C ARG A 119 -13.24 5.92 -2.92
N VAL A 120 -13.36 7.20 -3.25
CA VAL A 120 -12.63 7.81 -4.34
C VAL A 120 -11.47 8.61 -3.78
N THR A 121 -10.33 8.55 -4.44
CA THR A 121 -9.14 9.35 -4.11
C THR A 121 -8.54 9.94 -5.40
N PRO A 122 -7.95 11.14 -5.38
CA PRO A 122 -7.40 11.75 -6.58
C PRO A 122 -6.25 10.93 -7.18
N LEU A 123 -6.16 10.92 -8.50
CA LEU A 123 -4.99 10.49 -9.25
C LEU A 123 -4.18 11.72 -9.66
N ALA A 124 -2.92 11.79 -9.25
CA ALA A 124 -2.05 12.86 -9.70
C ALA A 124 -1.79 12.75 -11.21
N GLN A 125 -2.14 13.79 -11.98
CA GLN A 125 -2.00 13.77 -13.45
C GLN A 125 -0.59 13.45 -13.93
N LYS A 126 0.44 13.88 -13.21
CA LYS A 126 1.85 13.59 -13.51
C LYS A 126 2.19 12.09 -13.50
N VAL A 127 1.36 11.26 -12.87
CA VAL A 127 1.56 9.82 -12.73
C VAL A 127 0.91 9.05 -13.88
N ILE A 128 -0.08 9.65 -14.56
CA ILE A 128 -0.84 8.99 -15.63
C ILE A 128 0.07 8.46 -16.75
N PRO A 129 1.03 9.23 -17.30
CA PRO A 129 1.85 8.75 -18.41
C PRO A 129 2.74 7.58 -17.99
N SER A 130 3.36 7.68 -16.81
CA SER A 130 4.15 6.62 -16.18
C SER A 130 3.34 5.35 -15.95
N PHE A 131 2.09 5.51 -15.49
CA PHE A 131 1.17 4.40 -15.27
C PHE A 131 0.81 3.71 -16.59
N LEU A 132 0.39 4.48 -17.60
CA LEU A 132 0.00 3.95 -18.91
C LEU A 132 1.16 3.21 -19.58
N LEU A 133 2.37 3.76 -19.53
CA LEU A 133 3.56 3.06 -20.03
C LEU A 133 3.74 1.72 -19.30
N GLN A 134 3.69 1.73 -17.97
CA GLN A 134 3.91 0.52 -17.17
C GLN A 134 2.86 -0.57 -17.44
N THR A 135 1.63 -0.20 -17.81
CA THR A 135 0.56 -1.13 -18.18
C THR A 135 0.62 -1.61 -19.63
N GLY A 136 1.63 -1.17 -20.41
CA GLY A 136 1.86 -1.60 -21.80
C GLY A 136 1.25 -0.70 -22.87
N THR A 137 0.79 0.50 -22.53
CA THR A 137 0.31 1.48 -23.52
C THR A 137 1.50 2.03 -24.31
N ASP A 138 1.34 2.13 -25.63
CA ASP A 138 2.39 2.64 -26.51
C ASP A 138 2.72 4.12 -26.24
N ILE A 139 4.00 4.48 -26.38
CA ILE A 139 4.50 5.83 -26.13
C ILE A 139 3.87 6.88 -27.07
N ARG A 140 3.50 6.51 -28.31
CA ARG A 140 2.82 7.42 -29.26
C ARG A 140 1.37 7.68 -28.85
N THR A 141 0.68 6.67 -28.33
CA THR A 141 -0.66 6.86 -27.78
C THR A 141 -0.63 7.84 -26.62
N ILE A 142 0.37 7.72 -25.74
CA ILE A 142 0.56 8.65 -24.61
C ILE A 142 0.92 10.05 -25.10
N GLN A 143 1.78 10.18 -26.13
CA GLN A 143 2.07 11.46 -26.75
C GLN A 143 0.79 12.16 -27.26
N GLY A 144 -0.07 11.42 -27.96
CA GLY A 144 -1.35 11.92 -28.47
C GLY A 144 -2.30 12.34 -27.34
N LEU A 145 -2.41 11.51 -26.29
CA LEU A 145 -3.25 11.80 -25.12
C LEU A 145 -2.81 13.07 -24.37
N LEU A 146 -1.51 13.34 -24.31
CA LEU A 146 -0.95 14.53 -23.66
C LEU A 146 -0.90 15.76 -24.57
N GLY A 147 -1.21 15.62 -25.87
CA GLY A 147 -1.11 16.71 -26.84
C GLY A 147 0.33 17.18 -27.10
N HIS A 148 1.32 16.33 -26.85
CA HIS A 148 2.73 16.67 -27.03
C HIS A 148 3.11 16.72 -28.53
N SER A 149 3.59 17.86 -29.00
CA SER A 149 4.03 18.04 -30.40
C SER A 149 5.33 17.30 -30.73
N ASP A 150 6.16 17.00 -29.72
CA ASP A 150 7.45 16.32 -29.87
C ASP A 150 7.54 15.11 -28.95
N LEU A 151 8.00 13.98 -29.49
CA LEU A 151 8.22 12.75 -28.77
C LEU A 151 9.26 12.90 -27.65
N GLN A 152 10.26 13.77 -27.81
CA GLN A 152 11.28 13.99 -26.75
C GLN A 152 10.66 14.42 -25.43
N THR A 153 9.60 15.24 -25.49
CA THR A 153 8.87 15.70 -24.30
C THR A 153 8.13 14.57 -23.57
N THR A 154 7.71 13.53 -24.31
CA THR A 154 7.06 12.32 -23.76
C THR A 154 8.08 11.29 -23.29
N MET A 155 9.30 11.29 -23.85
CA MET A 155 10.34 10.31 -23.48
C MET A 155 10.78 10.41 -22.02
N ILE A 156 10.50 11.52 -21.32
CA ILE A 156 10.77 11.65 -19.89
C ILE A 156 10.11 10.56 -19.04
N TYR A 157 9.01 9.94 -19.51
CA TYR A 157 8.28 8.90 -18.79
C TYR A 157 8.83 7.47 -19.03
N THR A 158 9.69 7.29 -20.03
CA THR A 158 10.28 5.98 -20.37
C THR A 158 11.17 5.40 -19.26
N HIS A 159 11.63 6.23 -18.31
CA HIS A 159 12.41 5.79 -17.16
C HIS A 159 11.68 4.74 -16.29
N VAL A 160 10.35 4.67 -16.38
CA VAL A 160 9.51 3.73 -15.64
C VAL A 160 9.53 2.34 -16.26
N LEU A 161 9.76 2.22 -17.56
CA LEU A 161 9.65 0.94 -18.23
C LEU A 161 10.77 -0.03 -17.85
N LYS A 162 12.01 0.44 -17.62
CA LYS A 162 13.23 -0.37 -17.30
C LYS A 162 13.45 -1.66 -18.11
N GLN A 163 12.62 -1.94 -19.09
CA GLN A 163 12.90 -2.73 -20.25
C GLN A 163 13.79 -1.84 -21.11
N GLY A 164 15.10 -2.05 -21.05
CA GLY A 164 15.92 -1.76 -22.22
C GLY A 164 15.34 -2.52 -23.43
N GLY A 165 15.90 -2.33 -24.63
CA GLY A 165 15.45 -3.00 -25.88
C GLY A 165 15.35 -4.55 -25.86
N ARG A 166 15.59 -5.19 -24.70
CA ARG A 166 15.36 -6.62 -24.39
C ARG A 166 13.91 -6.97 -24.00
N GLY A 167 13.03 -6.00 -23.73
CA GLY A 167 11.61 -6.26 -23.46
C GLY A 167 10.79 -6.56 -24.73
N VAL A 168 11.29 -6.11 -25.88
CA VAL A 168 10.74 -6.44 -27.18
C VAL A 168 11.38 -7.75 -27.62
N VAL A 169 10.62 -8.84 -27.61
CA VAL A 169 11.06 -10.10 -28.23
C VAL A 169 11.30 -9.79 -29.70
N SER A 170 12.54 -9.92 -30.18
CA SER A 170 12.82 -9.68 -31.58
C SER A 170 12.04 -10.72 -32.39
N PRO A 171 11.38 -10.33 -33.50
CA PRO A 171 10.83 -11.30 -34.44
C PRO A 171 11.88 -12.31 -34.92
N LEU A 172 13.16 -11.92 -34.89
CA LEU A 172 14.30 -12.77 -35.24
C LEU A 172 14.69 -13.76 -34.13
N ASP A 173 14.26 -13.55 -32.88
CA ASP A 173 14.49 -14.51 -31.78
C ASP A 173 13.55 -15.74 -31.89
N ARG A 174 12.63 -15.74 -32.87
CA ARG A 174 11.67 -16.83 -33.15
C ARG A 174 11.93 -17.54 -34.49
N LEU A 175 12.99 -17.19 -35.21
CA LEU A 175 13.46 -17.90 -36.40
C LEU A 175 14.47 -18.98 -36.01
#